data_AF-A0A550CZZ5-F1
#
_entry.id   AF-A0A550CZZ5-F1
#
_cell.length_a   1.000
_cell.length_b   1.000
_cell.length_c   1.000
_cell.angle_alpha   90.00
_cell.angle_beta   90.00
_cell.angle_gamma   90.00
#
_symmetry.space_group_name_H-M   'P 1'
#
loop_
_entity.id
_entity.type
_entity.pdbx_description
1 polymer ?
#
loop_
_entity_poly.entity_id
_entity_poly.type
_entity_poly.pdbx_seq_one_letter_code
_entity_poly.pdbx_strand_id
1 'polypeptide(L)'
;MAVTTELSSHDEVNLGRLVRRLEKSTSNTLWDDADHPATWMQCLATLEKVKYARHLLRNLELNNVDATPQQTKSYAAMKAVLDGVEASVQDVERKLAPQPPRPERLLDQLPLPLPPRIEPTPAPDQPTREDIAPGPIGDLIPSEPGQASPPADLLSPSTEPTSPSDPTAAPDLTTTMPTLLSPAAPAAPTSSTTTAIAPKFLQNSQALQTELSDQLAQMSAQLRRNALHFQDALVKDKAVVEAAGEKVESNLGMLTSTRVRLRDHRGKSGSTTCLVVACVVITLILFIMMVALIRITRR
;
A
#
# COMPACT_ATOMS: atom_id res chain seq x y z
N MET A 1 39.31 2.02 4.78
CA MET A 1 39.05 1.22 3.57
C MET A 1 38.86 -0.28 3.82
N ALA A 2 39.14 -0.84 5.01
CA ALA A 2 38.97 -2.28 5.27
C ALA A 2 37.52 -2.74 5.55
N VAL A 3 36.58 -1.82 5.80
CA VAL A 3 35.19 -2.16 6.15
C VAL A 3 34.37 -2.58 4.93
N THR A 4 34.68 -2.04 3.75
CA THR A 4 33.94 -2.34 2.51
C THR A 4 34.24 -3.75 1.97
N THR A 5 35.46 -4.25 2.17
CA THR A 5 35.87 -5.59 1.73
C THR A 5 35.23 -6.69 2.57
N GLU A 6 35.11 -6.49 3.88
CA GLU A 6 34.39 -7.41 4.78
C GLU A 6 32.89 -7.47 4.45
N LEU A 7 32.28 -6.32 4.15
CA LEU A 7 30.87 -6.25 3.77
C LEU A 7 30.62 -6.99 2.44
N SER A 8 31.49 -6.79 1.45
CA SER A 8 31.42 -7.48 0.15
C SER A 8 31.53 -9.00 0.30
N SER A 9 32.42 -9.50 1.17
CA SER A 9 32.52 -10.94 1.44
C SER A 9 31.26 -11.51 2.09
N HIS A 10 30.64 -10.75 3.01
CA HIS A 10 29.39 -11.15 3.64
C HIS A 10 28.23 -11.22 2.64
N ASP A 11 28.15 -10.22 1.76
CA ASP A 11 27.13 -10.13 0.72
C ASP A 11 27.28 -11.25 -0.32
N GLU A 12 28.51 -11.64 -0.66
CA GLU A 12 28.78 -12.78 -1.56
C GLU A 12 28.27 -14.11 -0.97
N VAL A 13 28.57 -14.38 0.30
CA VAL A 13 28.10 -15.59 0.98
C VAL A 13 26.58 -15.59 1.12
N ASN A 14 25.98 -14.44 1.43
CA ASN A 14 24.53 -14.31 1.54
C ASN A 14 23.84 -14.50 0.18
N LEU A 15 24.38 -13.92 -0.89
CA LEU A 15 23.86 -14.09 -2.24
C LEU A 15 23.85 -15.57 -2.64
N GLY A 16 24.98 -16.26 -2.45
CA GLY A 16 25.08 -17.68 -2.79
C GLY A 16 24.09 -18.55 -2.01
N ARG A 17 23.84 -18.24 -0.73
CA ARG A 17 22.84 -18.93 0.09
C ARG A 17 21.41 -18.62 -0.35
N LEU A 18 21.13 -17.36 -0.68
CA LEU A 18 19.81 -16.90 -1.10
C LEU A 18 19.43 -17.49 -2.46
N VAL A 19 20.34 -17.47 -3.43
CA VAL A 19 20.13 -18.06 -4.76
C VAL A 19 19.83 -19.56 -4.66
N ARG A 20 20.63 -20.32 -3.90
CA ARG A 20 20.35 -21.75 -3.68
C ARG A 20 19.00 -22.01 -3.00
N ARG A 21 18.61 -21.14 -2.06
CA ARG A 21 17.32 -21.26 -1.39
C ARG A 21 16.17 -20.94 -2.34
N LEU A 22 16.33 -19.91 -3.18
CA LEU A 22 15.37 -19.52 -4.20
C LEU A 22 15.18 -20.60 -5.26
N GLU A 23 16.28 -21.17 -5.75
CA GLU A 23 16.25 -22.30 -6.66
C GLU A 23 15.50 -23.48 -6.01
N LYS A 24 15.89 -23.86 -4.79
CA LYS A 24 15.23 -24.94 -4.06
C LYS A 24 13.75 -24.66 -3.78
N SER A 25 13.37 -23.43 -3.41
CA SER A 25 11.97 -23.09 -3.15
C SER A 25 11.16 -23.12 -4.43
N THR A 26 11.73 -22.67 -5.54
CA THR A 26 11.02 -22.63 -6.84
C THR A 26 10.87 -24.03 -7.42
N SER A 27 11.86 -24.91 -7.25
CA SER A 27 11.79 -26.30 -7.74
C SER A 27 10.94 -27.22 -6.86
N ASN A 28 10.87 -26.98 -5.55
CA ASN A 28 10.15 -27.86 -4.61
C ASN A 28 8.71 -27.40 -4.36
N THR A 29 8.40 -26.14 -4.61
CA THR A 29 7.02 -25.64 -4.52
C THR A 29 6.32 -26.01 -5.82
N LEU A 30 5.59 -27.12 -5.78
CA LEU A 30 4.58 -27.41 -6.80
C LEU A 30 3.53 -26.30 -6.68
N TRP A 31 3.49 -25.41 -7.65
CA TRP A 31 2.53 -24.31 -7.71
C TRP A 31 1.13 -24.90 -7.96
N ASP A 32 0.50 -25.41 -6.91
CA ASP A 32 -0.81 -26.06 -6.94
C ASP A 32 -1.92 -25.02 -7.06
N ASP A 33 -2.87 -25.27 -7.98
CA ASP A 33 -3.93 -24.32 -8.33
C ASP A 33 -5.09 -24.34 -7.31
N ALA A 34 -5.07 -25.30 -6.38
CA ALA A 34 -6.11 -25.50 -5.38
C ALA A 34 -6.23 -24.32 -4.39
N ASP A 35 -5.10 -23.68 -4.03
CA ASP A 35 -5.03 -22.58 -3.06
C ASP A 35 -4.56 -21.26 -3.69
N HIS A 36 -5.23 -20.86 -4.77
CA HIS A 36 -4.94 -19.67 -5.58
C HIS A 36 -4.52 -18.38 -4.82
N PRO A 37 -5.17 -17.93 -3.72
CA PRO A 37 -4.73 -16.72 -3.00
C PRO A 37 -3.44 -16.94 -2.19
N ALA A 38 -3.22 -18.14 -1.66
CA ALA A 38 -2.02 -18.44 -0.88
C ALA A 38 -0.80 -18.61 -1.79
N THR A 39 -0.96 -19.27 -2.93
CA THR A 39 0.09 -19.41 -3.95
C THR A 39 0.45 -18.06 -4.56
N TRP A 40 -0.53 -17.19 -4.82
CA TRP A 40 -0.30 -15.80 -5.23
C TRP A 40 0.61 -15.02 -4.28
N MET A 41 0.29 -15.04 -2.99
CA MET A 41 1.09 -14.36 -1.97
C MET A 41 2.51 -14.93 -1.89
N GLN A 42 2.66 -16.25 -2.07
CA GLN A 42 3.97 -16.89 -2.12
C GLN A 42 4.77 -16.46 -3.35
N CYS A 43 4.13 -16.34 -4.53
CA CYS A 43 4.77 -15.80 -5.74
C CYS A 43 5.33 -14.40 -5.48
N LEU A 44 4.51 -13.50 -4.93
CA LEU A 44 4.95 -12.13 -4.59
C LEU A 44 6.14 -12.14 -3.63
N ALA A 45 6.07 -12.93 -2.56
CA ALA A 45 7.15 -13.05 -1.59
C ALA A 45 8.44 -13.63 -2.21
N THR A 46 8.34 -14.54 -3.19
CA THR A 46 9.51 -15.03 -3.94
C THR A 46 10.07 -13.97 -4.88
N LEU A 47 9.21 -13.16 -5.52
CA LEU A 47 9.60 -12.10 -6.43
C LEU A 47 10.35 -10.96 -5.69
N GLU A 48 9.92 -10.62 -4.49
CA GLU A 48 10.66 -9.70 -3.61
C GLU A 48 12.05 -10.22 -3.24
N LYS A 49 12.17 -11.52 -2.92
CA LYS A 49 13.47 -12.15 -2.64
C LYS A 49 14.39 -12.14 -3.85
N VAL A 50 13.85 -12.32 -5.06
CA VAL A 50 14.60 -12.20 -6.32
C VAL A 50 15.08 -10.77 -6.55
N LYS A 51 14.23 -9.75 -6.30
CA LYS A 51 14.61 -8.33 -6.36
C LYS A 51 15.76 -8.01 -5.39
N TYR A 52 15.66 -8.49 -4.15
CA TYR A 52 16.71 -8.32 -3.15
C TYR A 52 18.02 -9.01 -3.57
N ALA A 53 17.96 -10.24 -4.10
CA ALA A 53 19.14 -10.94 -4.62
C ALA A 53 19.81 -10.17 -5.77
N ARG A 54 19.04 -9.56 -6.68
CA ARG A 54 19.57 -8.69 -7.74
C ARG A 54 20.23 -7.44 -7.20
N HIS A 55 19.64 -6.82 -6.17
CA HIS A 55 20.24 -5.68 -5.50
C HIS A 55 21.60 -6.05 -4.89
N LEU A 56 21.68 -7.22 -4.24
CA LEU A 56 22.92 -7.73 -3.65
C LEU A 56 23.99 -8.01 -4.72
N LEU A 57 23.60 -8.61 -5.85
CA LEU A 57 24.49 -8.86 -6.99
C LEU A 57 25.03 -7.54 -7.57
N ARG A 58 24.18 -6.53 -7.73
CA ARG A 58 24.61 -5.19 -8.20
C ARG A 58 25.58 -4.53 -7.22
N ASN A 59 25.33 -4.64 -5.91
CA ASN A 59 26.24 -4.10 -4.90
C ASN A 59 27.59 -4.81 -4.92
N LEU A 60 27.63 -6.12 -5.17
CA LEU A 60 28.88 -6.87 -5.32
C LEU A 60 29.66 -6.46 -6.57
N GLU A 61 28.98 -6.27 -7.70
CA GLU A 61 29.60 -5.78 -8.94
C GLU A 61 30.21 -4.37 -8.76
N LEU A 62 29.52 -3.48 -8.05
CA LEU A 62 30.00 -2.11 -7.80
C LEU A 62 31.19 -2.06 -6.82
N ASN A 63 31.19 -2.92 -5.79
CA ASN A 63 32.23 -2.92 -4.77
C ASN A 63 33.48 -3.71 -5.17
N ASN A 64 33.39 -4.56 -6.20
CA ASN A 64 34.47 -5.44 -6.62
C ASN A 64 34.99 -5.04 -8.01
N VAL A 65 35.63 -3.88 -8.07
CA VAL A 65 36.17 -3.25 -9.29
C VAL A 65 37.24 -4.13 -9.98
N ASP A 66 37.98 -4.92 -9.19
CA ASP A 66 38.99 -5.88 -9.67
C ASP A 66 38.51 -7.33 -9.53
N ALA A 67 37.28 -7.61 -9.96
CA ALA A 67 36.72 -8.96 -9.88
C ALA A 67 37.58 -9.98 -10.64
N THR A 68 37.93 -11.07 -9.98
CA THR A 68 38.64 -12.18 -10.63
C THR A 68 37.78 -12.79 -11.75
N PRO A 69 38.39 -13.34 -12.82
CA PRO A 69 37.63 -13.96 -13.92
C PRO A 69 36.79 -15.18 -13.48
N GLN A 70 37.05 -15.73 -12.28
CA GLN A 70 36.24 -16.78 -11.69
C GLN A 70 34.99 -16.23 -10.98
N GLN A 71 35.10 -15.07 -10.32
CA GLN A 71 33.97 -14.39 -9.69
C GLN A 71 33.00 -13.84 -10.74
N THR A 72 33.50 -13.27 -11.84
CA THR A 72 32.61 -12.81 -12.92
C THR A 72 31.80 -13.96 -13.53
N LYS A 73 32.40 -15.14 -13.67
CA LYS A 73 31.69 -16.36 -14.09
C LYS A 73 30.64 -16.81 -13.07
N SER A 74 30.94 -16.74 -11.77
CA SER A 74 29.97 -17.12 -10.73
C SER A 74 28.80 -16.14 -10.67
N TYR A 75 29.05 -14.83 -10.79
CA TYR A 75 28.00 -13.81 -10.89
C TYR A 75 27.13 -13.99 -12.13
N ALA A 76 27.73 -14.26 -13.29
CA ALA A 76 26.98 -14.55 -14.50
C ALA A 76 26.09 -15.80 -14.35
N ALA A 77 26.61 -16.87 -13.73
CA ALA A 77 25.82 -18.07 -13.45
C ALA A 77 24.67 -17.79 -12.47
N MET A 78 24.92 -17.04 -11.38
CA MET A 78 23.88 -16.65 -10.42
C MET A 78 22.81 -15.76 -11.06
N LYS A 79 23.21 -14.85 -11.97
CA LYS A 79 22.29 -14.01 -12.74
C LYS A 79 21.39 -14.86 -13.64
N ALA A 80 21.94 -15.83 -14.36
CA ALA A 80 21.15 -16.74 -15.19
C ALA A 80 20.12 -17.54 -14.37
N VAL A 81 20.48 -18.00 -13.17
CA VAL A 81 19.55 -18.69 -12.26
C VAL A 81 18.45 -17.73 -11.78
N LEU A 82 18.80 -16.51 -11.39
CA LEU A 82 17.84 -15.49 -10.96
C LEU A 82 16.85 -15.12 -12.08
N ASP A 83 17.33 -15.01 -13.32
CA ASP A 83 16.49 -14.72 -14.49
C ASP A 83 15.53 -15.88 -14.78
N GLY A 84 15.98 -17.14 -14.66
CA GLY A 84 15.13 -18.31 -14.80
C GLY A 84 14.06 -18.40 -13.70
N VAL A 85 14.44 -18.15 -12.45
CA VAL A 85 13.49 -18.12 -11.32
C VAL A 85 12.48 -16.98 -11.51
N GLU A 86 12.92 -15.78 -11.87
CA GLU A 86 12.01 -14.65 -12.12
C GLU A 86 11.00 -14.97 -13.23
N ALA A 87 11.46 -15.52 -14.35
CA ALA A 87 10.58 -15.88 -15.46
C ALA A 87 9.52 -16.91 -15.03
N SER A 88 9.91 -17.92 -14.26
CA SER A 88 8.98 -18.93 -13.75
C SER A 88 7.94 -18.35 -12.78
N VAL A 89 8.37 -17.47 -11.87
CA VAL A 89 7.46 -16.83 -10.89
C VAL A 89 6.53 -15.83 -11.58
N GLN A 90 7.03 -15.07 -12.55
CA GLN A 90 6.19 -14.15 -13.34
C GLN A 90 5.17 -14.88 -14.22
N ASP A 91 5.49 -16.07 -14.74
CA ASP A 91 4.52 -16.87 -15.50
C ASP A 91 3.39 -17.36 -14.59
N VAL A 92 3.74 -17.79 -13.37
CA VAL A 92 2.75 -18.17 -12.35
C VAL A 92 1.95 -16.94 -11.89
N GLU A 93 2.60 -15.78 -11.75
CA GLU A 93 1.95 -14.51 -11.42
C GLU A 93 0.96 -14.08 -12.53
N ARG A 94 1.26 -14.31 -13.80
CA ARG A 94 0.29 -13.98 -14.87
C ARG A 94 -0.94 -14.89 -14.84
N LYS A 95 -0.78 -16.14 -14.39
CA LYS A 95 -1.86 -17.12 -14.31
C LYS A 95 -2.75 -16.91 -13.08
N LEU A 96 -2.15 -16.50 -11.97
CA LEU A 96 -2.82 -16.35 -10.67
C LEU A 96 -3.21 -14.90 -10.35
N ALA A 97 -3.02 -13.94 -11.27
CA ALA A 97 -3.36 -12.55 -11.01
C ALA A 97 -4.87 -12.40 -10.80
N PRO A 98 -5.34 -11.94 -9.63
CA PRO A 98 -6.76 -11.72 -9.41
C PRO A 98 -7.26 -10.65 -10.38
N GLN A 99 -8.26 -11.00 -11.21
CA GLN A 99 -8.87 -10.02 -12.10
C GLN A 99 -9.49 -8.89 -11.26
N PRO A 100 -9.27 -7.62 -11.63
CA PRO A 100 -9.86 -6.50 -10.91
C PRO A 100 -11.38 -6.63 -10.93
N PRO A 101 -12.06 -6.50 -9.77
CA PRO A 101 -13.51 -6.54 -9.72
C PRO A 101 -14.05 -5.42 -10.59
N ARG A 102 -14.85 -5.79 -11.61
CA ARG A 102 -15.52 -4.81 -12.47
C ARG A 102 -16.44 -3.98 -11.55
N PRO A 103 -16.33 -2.65 -11.56
CA PRO A 103 -17.16 -1.82 -10.69
C PRO A 103 -18.64 -2.12 -10.97
N GLU A 104 -19.38 -2.42 -9.90
CA GLU A 104 -20.81 -2.68 -9.97
C GLU A 104 -21.50 -1.46 -10.62
N ARG A 105 -22.37 -1.73 -11.60
CA ARG A 105 -23.01 -0.67 -12.37
C ARG A 105 -23.98 0.06 -11.45
N LEU A 106 -23.74 1.36 -11.26
CA LEU A 106 -24.52 2.31 -10.45
C LEU A 106 -26.02 2.42 -10.83
N LEU A 107 -26.52 1.61 -11.75
CA LEU A 107 -27.91 1.58 -12.19
C LEU A 107 -28.79 0.66 -11.32
N ASP A 108 -28.20 -0.29 -10.58
CA ASP A 108 -28.95 -1.18 -9.68
C ASP A 108 -29.19 -0.56 -8.28
N GLN A 109 -28.58 0.60 -7.99
CA GLN A 109 -28.71 1.31 -6.72
C GLN A 109 -29.68 2.51 -6.75
N LEU A 110 -30.37 2.78 -7.86
CA LEU A 110 -31.41 3.82 -7.86
C LEU A 110 -32.73 3.23 -7.33
N PRO A 111 -33.25 3.69 -6.17
CA PRO A 111 -34.58 3.29 -5.71
C PRO A 111 -35.64 3.76 -6.71
N LEU A 112 -36.46 2.82 -7.21
CA LEU A 112 -37.61 3.14 -8.06
C LEU A 112 -38.60 4.03 -7.30
N PRO A 113 -39.09 5.14 -7.89
CA PRO A 113 -40.08 6.00 -7.26
C PRO A 113 -41.41 5.25 -7.06
N LEU A 114 -41.85 5.17 -5.80
CA LEU A 114 -43.13 4.60 -5.40
C LEU A 114 -44.28 5.47 -5.93
N PRO A 115 -45.32 4.90 -6.59
CA PRO A 115 -46.45 5.67 -7.09
C PRO A 115 -47.29 6.30 -5.95
N PRO A 116 -47.92 7.46 -6.16
CA PRO A 116 -48.62 8.21 -5.12
C PRO A 116 -49.79 7.42 -4.55
N ARG A 117 -49.79 7.27 -3.22
CA ARG A 117 -50.86 6.67 -2.42
C ARG A 117 -52.11 7.56 -2.52
N ILE A 118 -53.17 7.02 -3.12
CA ILE A 118 -54.50 7.63 -3.14
C ILE A 118 -55.05 7.61 -1.71
N GLU A 119 -55.32 8.77 -1.13
CA GLU A 119 -56.07 8.92 0.13
C GLU A 119 -57.53 8.44 -0.06
N PRO A 120 -58.10 7.67 0.89
CA PRO A 120 -59.51 7.31 0.84
C PRO A 120 -60.39 8.44 1.42
N THR A 121 -61.27 8.96 0.56
CA THR A 121 -62.44 9.80 0.84
C THR A 121 -63.38 9.17 1.89
N PRO A 122 -64.02 9.97 2.78
CA PRO A 122 -64.95 9.47 3.78
C PRO A 122 -66.34 9.21 3.17
N ALA A 123 -67.01 8.13 3.59
CA ALA A 123 -68.42 7.88 3.30
C ALA A 123 -69.19 7.52 4.60
N PRO A 124 -70.39 8.10 4.83
CA PRO A 124 -71.20 7.91 6.04
C PRO A 124 -72.29 6.81 5.92
N ASP A 125 -72.79 6.43 7.10
CA ASP A 125 -74.11 5.84 7.47
C ASP A 125 -74.42 4.32 7.26
N GLN A 126 -74.28 3.56 8.38
CA GLN A 126 -75.24 2.67 9.13
C GLN A 126 -76.42 1.90 8.43
N PRO A 127 -77.12 0.88 9.05
CA PRO A 127 -77.13 0.39 10.47
C PRO A 127 -77.32 -1.15 10.73
N THR A 128 -77.28 -1.52 12.04
CA THR A 128 -77.97 -2.65 12.78
C THR A 128 -77.43 -4.09 12.62
N ARG A 129 -77.31 -4.98 13.65
CA ARG A 129 -77.99 -5.08 14.96
C ARG A 129 -77.28 -6.11 15.91
N GLU A 130 -77.26 -5.75 17.21
CA GLU A 130 -77.29 -6.48 18.51
C GLU A 130 -76.67 -7.90 18.65
N ASP A 131 -75.83 -8.12 19.68
CA ASP A 131 -76.32 -8.59 20.99
C ASP A 131 -75.28 -8.56 22.14
N ILE A 132 -75.73 -7.98 23.26
CA ILE A 132 -75.50 -8.28 24.70
C ILE A 132 -74.11 -8.12 25.36
N ALA A 133 -74.09 -7.14 26.28
CA ALA A 133 -73.12 -6.78 27.35
C ALA A 133 -73.29 -7.73 28.59
N PRO A 134 -72.73 -7.50 29.82
CA PRO A 134 -72.08 -6.30 30.39
C PRO A 134 -70.83 -6.51 31.29
N GLY A 135 -70.11 -5.40 31.57
CA GLY A 135 -69.00 -5.26 32.55
C GLY A 135 -69.44 -5.30 34.03
N PRO A 136 -68.62 -4.88 35.04
CA PRO A 136 -68.16 -3.47 35.23
C PRO A 136 -66.73 -3.28 35.86
N ILE A 137 -65.95 -2.23 35.54
CA ILE A 137 -65.72 -0.87 36.15
C ILE A 137 -64.98 -0.82 37.52
N GLY A 138 -63.91 0.02 37.57
CA GLY A 138 -63.36 0.73 38.76
C GLY A 138 -62.20 0.01 39.48
N ASP A 139 -61.14 0.63 40.02
CA ASP A 139 -60.91 2.02 40.41
C ASP A 139 -59.45 2.19 40.91
N LEU A 140 -58.90 3.41 40.80
CA LEU A 140 -57.97 4.10 41.73
C LEU A 140 -56.50 3.61 41.98
N ILE A 141 -55.56 4.45 41.51
CA ILE A 141 -54.19 4.75 42.04
C ILE A 141 -54.38 5.87 43.11
N PRO A 142 -53.57 6.15 44.19
CA PRO A 142 -52.09 6.14 44.27
C PRO A 142 -51.42 5.84 45.64
N SER A 143 -50.09 5.66 45.66
CA SER A 143 -49.13 6.37 46.55
C SER A 143 -47.72 5.76 46.50
N GLU A 144 -46.79 6.50 45.87
CA GLU A 144 -45.32 6.44 46.04
C GLU A 144 -44.94 7.13 47.38
N PRO A 145 -43.72 6.97 47.95
CA PRO A 145 -42.56 7.71 47.43
C PRO A 145 -41.19 7.02 47.61
N GLY A 146 -40.25 7.21 46.67
CA GLY A 146 -38.93 6.61 46.89
C GLY A 146 -37.78 6.85 45.91
N GLN A 147 -37.77 7.98 45.19
CA GLN A 147 -36.55 8.68 44.75
C GLN A 147 -35.94 8.35 43.36
N ALA A 148 -36.33 9.23 42.42
CA ALA A 148 -35.53 9.92 41.40
C ALA A 148 -35.32 9.28 40.00
N SER A 149 -35.95 9.93 39.02
CA SER A 149 -35.81 9.84 37.56
C SER A 149 -35.41 11.26 37.01
N PRO A 150 -35.43 11.55 35.69
CA PRO A 150 -34.50 11.24 34.56
C PRO A 150 -34.07 12.61 33.90
N PRO A 151 -33.81 12.83 32.57
CA PRO A 151 -33.70 11.95 31.39
C PRO A 151 -32.56 12.23 30.38
N ALA A 152 -32.49 11.33 29.39
CA ALA A 152 -32.06 11.48 28.00
C ALA A 152 -30.58 11.77 27.67
N ASP A 153 -30.10 10.96 26.73
CA ASP A 153 -29.50 11.37 25.45
C ASP A 153 -28.07 10.87 25.16
N LEU A 154 -27.92 10.43 23.91
CA LEU A 154 -26.70 10.32 23.10
C LEU A 154 -25.82 9.04 23.10
N LEU A 155 -26.05 8.28 22.03
CA LEU A 155 -25.08 7.80 21.03
C LEU A 155 -24.09 6.67 21.40
N SER A 156 -24.44 5.47 20.94
CA SER A 156 -23.46 4.56 20.32
C SER A 156 -23.18 5.02 18.88
N PRO A 157 -21.97 4.80 18.35
CA PRO A 157 -21.91 3.85 17.24
C PRO A 157 -20.71 2.90 17.27
N SER A 158 -21.02 1.68 16.82
CA SER A 158 -20.14 0.68 16.26
C SER A 158 -19.67 1.12 14.87
N THR A 159 -18.36 1.02 14.57
CA THR A 159 -17.89 0.88 13.18
C THR A 159 -16.41 0.45 13.09
N GLU A 160 -16.19 -0.67 12.39
CA GLU A 160 -15.02 -0.94 11.54
C GLU A 160 -14.66 0.28 10.67
N PRO A 161 -13.37 0.45 10.36
CA PRO A 161 -12.97 1.03 9.09
C PRO A 161 -12.34 -0.04 8.21
N THR A 162 -13.17 -0.53 7.30
CA THR A 162 -12.81 -1.00 5.96
C THR A 162 -11.83 -0.01 5.31
N SER A 163 -10.68 -0.52 4.88
CA SER A 163 -9.72 0.18 4.06
C SER A 163 -10.10 0.03 2.59
N PRO A 164 -10.21 1.12 1.81
CA PRO A 164 -10.08 1.05 0.37
C PRO A 164 -8.77 1.69 -0.10
N SER A 165 -8.24 1.02 -1.11
CA SER A 165 -6.99 1.20 -1.81
C SER A 165 -6.82 2.56 -2.49
N ASP A 166 -5.53 2.91 -2.65
CA ASP A 166 -4.98 3.71 -3.74
C ASP A 166 -5.49 3.30 -5.12
N PRO A 167 -5.48 4.24 -6.09
CA PRO A 167 -4.58 4.01 -7.21
C PRO A 167 -3.59 5.17 -7.42
N THR A 168 -2.30 4.85 -7.23
CA THR A 168 -1.19 5.52 -7.89
C THR A 168 -1.15 5.07 -9.35
N ALA A 169 -1.54 5.95 -10.26
CA ALA A 169 -1.14 5.89 -11.66
C ALA A 169 -0.33 7.15 -11.97
N ALA A 170 0.91 6.94 -12.40
CA ALA A 170 1.81 7.99 -12.87
C ALA A 170 1.20 8.73 -14.08
N PRO A 171 1.27 10.07 -14.15
CA PRO A 171 0.95 10.76 -15.38
C PRO A 171 2.17 10.71 -16.32
N ASP A 172 2.05 9.92 -17.38
CA ASP A 172 2.88 10.08 -18.57
C ASP A 172 2.62 11.45 -19.20
N LEU A 173 3.71 12.15 -19.48
CA LEU A 173 3.77 13.43 -20.16
C LEU A 173 3.35 13.26 -21.63
N THR A 174 2.08 13.47 -21.93
CA THR A 174 1.64 13.85 -23.29
C THR A 174 0.96 15.20 -23.26
N THR A 175 1.80 16.22 -23.45
CA THR A 175 1.44 17.60 -23.79
C THR A 175 0.60 17.62 -25.07
N THR A 176 -0.72 17.74 -24.95
CA THR A 176 -1.57 18.30 -26.01
C THR A 176 -1.96 19.70 -25.60
N MET A 177 -1.16 20.68 -26.03
CA MET A 177 -1.57 22.09 -26.01
C MET A 177 -2.67 22.30 -27.05
N PRO A 178 -3.78 22.98 -26.74
CA PRO A 178 -4.56 23.63 -27.78
C PRO A 178 -3.85 24.94 -28.12
N THR A 179 -3.09 24.94 -29.21
CA THR A 179 -2.59 26.14 -29.88
C THR A 179 -3.79 26.97 -30.34
N LEU A 180 -4.16 27.97 -29.55
CA LEU A 180 -4.94 29.10 -30.03
C LEU A 180 -3.99 30.11 -30.69
N LEU A 181 -4.48 30.71 -31.77
CA LEU A 181 -3.99 31.90 -32.49
C LEU A 181 -3.15 31.66 -33.77
N SER A 182 -3.84 31.77 -34.90
CA SER A 182 -3.33 32.48 -36.08
C SER A 182 -4.40 33.48 -36.56
N PRO A 183 -4.06 34.76 -36.77
CA PRO A 183 -4.99 35.80 -37.21
C PRO A 183 -5.12 35.80 -38.73
N ALA A 184 -6.34 35.55 -39.23
CA ALA A 184 -6.68 35.75 -40.64
C ALA A 184 -7.58 36.99 -40.79
N ALA A 185 -7.20 37.82 -41.75
CA ALA A 185 -7.70 39.17 -42.03
C ALA A 185 -9.22 39.27 -42.33
N PRO A 186 -9.83 40.46 -42.14
CA PRO A 186 -11.25 40.68 -42.43
C PRO A 186 -11.49 40.86 -43.93
N ALA A 187 -12.28 39.97 -44.52
CA ALA A 187 -12.88 40.17 -45.84
C ALA A 187 -14.12 41.06 -45.73
N ALA A 188 -14.24 42.02 -46.65
CA ALA A 188 -15.26 43.05 -46.70
C ALA A 188 -16.70 42.51 -46.85
N PRO A 189 -17.72 43.23 -46.33
CA PRO A 189 -19.12 42.85 -46.49
C PRO A 189 -19.69 43.34 -47.83
N THR A 190 -20.12 42.40 -48.68
CA THR A 190 -21.03 42.69 -49.78
C THR A 190 -22.47 42.78 -49.25
N SER A 191 -23.07 43.94 -49.47
CA SER A 191 -24.44 44.30 -49.14
C SER A 191 -25.48 43.31 -49.66
N SER A 192 -26.44 42.91 -48.83
CA SER A 192 -27.83 42.62 -49.22
C SER A 192 -28.75 42.42 -48.00
N THR A 193 -29.67 43.36 -47.84
CA THR A 193 -31.06 43.15 -47.41
C THR A 193 -31.34 42.82 -45.93
N THR A 194 -31.73 43.87 -45.21
CA THR A 194 -32.52 43.89 -43.97
C THR A 194 -33.61 42.81 -43.92
N THR A 195 -33.58 41.96 -42.89
CA THR A 195 -34.79 41.43 -42.26
C THR A 195 -34.54 41.27 -40.75
N ALA A 196 -35.42 41.89 -39.97
CA ALA A 196 -35.30 42.14 -38.53
C ALA A 196 -35.43 40.88 -37.66
N ILE A 197 -34.35 40.09 -37.52
CA ILE A 197 -34.23 39.00 -36.52
C ILE A 197 -32.93 39.12 -35.68
N ALA A 198 -32.08 40.12 -35.95
CA ALA A 198 -30.72 40.22 -35.40
C ALA A 198 -30.52 40.62 -33.91
N PRO A 199 -31.47 41.21 -33.14
CA PRO A 199 -31.16 41.62 -31.77
C PRO A 199 -31.17 40.46 -30.76
N LYS A 200 -32.01 39.44 -30.97
CA LYS A 200 -32.16 38.32 -30.01
C LYS A 200 -30.99 37.33 -30.05
N PHE A 201 -30.38 37.12 -31.21
CA PHE A 201 -29.21 36.24 -31.33
C PHE A 201 -27.93 36.89 -30.76
N LEU A 202 -27.76 38.20 -30.95
CA LEU A 202 -26.67 38.95 -30.33
C LEU A 202 -26.83 39.02 -28.80
N GLN A 203 -28.06 39.16 -28.30
CA GLN A 203 -28.34 39.07 -26.86
C GLN A 203 -28.07 37.67 -26.30
N ASN A 204 -28.41 36.60 -27.04
CA ASN A 204 -28.13 35.22 -26.63
C ASN A 204 -26.61 34.96 -26.56
N SER A 205 -25.85 35.40 -27.56
CA SER A 205 -24.38 35.26 -27.55
C SER A 205 -23.73 36.06 -26.41
N GLN A 206 -24.22 37.27 -26.12
CA GLN A 206 -23.76 38.02 -24.93
C GLN A 206 -24.15 37.33 -23.62
N ALA A 207 -25.36 36.77 -23.53
CA ALA A 207 -25.81 36.03 -22.35
C ALA A 207 -24.96 34.77 -22.11
N LEU A 208 -24.62 34.03 -23.17
CA LEU A 208 -23.73 32.87 -23.12
C LEU A 208 -22.31 33.27 -22.67
N GLN A 209 -21.78 34.38 -23.20
CA GLN A 209 -20.47 34.88 -22.77
C GLN A 209 -20.47 35.29 -21.29
N THR A 210 -21.53 35.94 -20.81
CA THR A 210 -21.66 36.25 -19.38
C THR A 210 -21.76 34.99 -18.53
N GLU A 211 -22.49 33.97 -18.98
CA GLU A 211 -22.63 32.70 -18.26
C GLU A 211 -21.29 31.94 -18.17
N LEU A 212 -20.53 31.86 -19.26
CA LEU A 212 -19.19 31.26 -19.24
C LEU A 212 -18.23 32.04 -18.35
N SER A 213 -18.31 33.38 -18.37
CA SER A 213 -17.48 34.20 -17.48
C SER A 213 -17.81 33.98 -16.01
N ASP A 214 -19.10 33.79 -15.68
CA ASP A 214 -19.55 33.52 -14.31
C ASP A 214 -19.14 32.10 -13.87
N GLN A 215 -19.28 31.10 -14.75
CA GLN A 215 -18.79 29.74 -14.49
C GLN A 215 -17.27 29.71 -14.29
N LEU A 216 -16.51 30.45 -15.08
CA LEU A 216 -15.05 30.53 -14.94
C LEU A 216 -14.68 31.26 -13.64
N ALA A 217 -15.40 32.33 -13.27
CA ALA A 217 -15.22 33.00 -12.00
C ALA A 217 -15.50 32.05 -10.82
N GLN A 218 -16.60 31.30 -10.85
CA GLN A 218 -16.94 30.30 -9.83
C GLN A 218 -15.89 29.18 -9.76
N MET A 219 -15.46 28.64 -10.90
CA MET A 219 -14.43 27.60 -10.97
C MET A 219 -13.08 28.10 -10.45
N SER A 220 -12.69 29.35 -10.75
CA SER A 220 -11.47 29.97 -10.24
C SER A 220 -11.52 30.15 -8.72
N ALA A 221 -12.69 30.53 -8.18
CA ALA A 221 -12.90 30.66 -6.75
C ALA A 221 -12.87 29.28 -6.05
N GLN A 222 -13.36 28.24 -6.71
CA GLN A 222 -13.26 26.86 -6.22
C GLN A 222 -11.82 26.35 -6.26
N LEU A 223 -11.09 26.60 -7.36
CA LEU A 223 -9.69 26.24 -7.49
C LEU A 223 -8.82 26.95 -6.44
N ARG A 224 -9.14 28.21 -6.13
CA ARG A 224 -8.48 28.95 -5.03
C ARG A 224 -8.76 28.32 -3.66
N ARG A 225 -10.01 27.90 -3.39
CA ARG A 225 -10.34 27.18 -2.13
C ARG A 225 -9.63 25.84 -2.05
N ASN A 226 -9.58 25.09 -3.15
CA ASN A 226 -8.83 23.83 -3.24
C ASN A 226 -7.33 24.06 -2.99
N ALA A 227 -6.74 25.12 -3.58
CA ALA A 227 -5.33 25.46 -3.37
C ALA A 227 -5.02 25.82 -1.91
N LEU A 228 -5.90 26.57 -1.23
CA LEU A 228 -5.75 26.86 0.20
C LEU A 228 -5.86 25.59 1.05
N HIS A 229 -6.81 24.70 0.72
CA HIS A 229 -6.95 23.42 1.39
C HIS A 229 -5.72 22.52 1.20
N PHE A 230 -5.15 22.49 -0.02
CA PHE A 230 -3.91 21.77 -0.29
C PHE A 230 -2.71 22.36 0.44
N GLN A 231 -2.64 23.68 0.60
CA GLN A 231 -1.60 24.30 1.41
C GLN A 231 -1.69 23.85 2.88
N ASP A 232 -2.89 23.85 3.46
CA ASP A 232 -3.10 23.39 4.84
C ASP A 232 -2.88 21.88 5.01
N ALA A 233 -3.13 21.08 3.97
CA ALA A 233 -2.80 19.66 3.96
C ALA A 233 -1.28 19.45 3.90
N LEU A 234 -0.58 20.17 3.03
CA LEU A 234 0.89 20.10 2.91
C LEU A 234 1.60 20.51 4.21
N VAL A 235 1.07 21.49 4.94
CA VAL A 235 1.63 21.87 6.25
C VAL A 235 1.46 20.74 7.28
N LYS A 236 0.31 20.08 7.30
CA LYS A 236 0.09 18.90 8.18
C LYS A 236 0.98 17.74 7.76
N ASP A 237 1.08 17.45 6.47
CA ASP A 237 1.91 16.37 5.95
C ASP A 237 3.38 16.62 6.25
N LYS A 238 3.86 17.87 6.17
CA LYS A 238 5.22 18.24 6.60
C LYS A 238 5.45 17.88 8.06
N ALA A 239 4.51 18.19 8.96
CA ALA A 239 4.64 17.86 10.37
C ALA A 239 4.66 16.35 10.62
N VAL A 240 3.85 15.58 9.87
CA VAL A 240 3.87 14.10 9.94
C VAL A 240 5.19 13.54 9.42
N VAL A 241 5.74 14.08 8.33
CA VAL A 241 7.04 13.68 7.78
C VAL A 241 8.18 14.00 8.75
N GLU A 242 8.16 15.16 9.40
CA GLU A 242 9.16 15.53 10.40
C GLU A 242 9.11 14.60 11.63
N ALA A 243 7.90 14.31 12.14
CA ALA A 243 7.71 13.36 13.24
C ALA A 243 8.10 11.92 12.85
N ALA A 244 7.85 11.52 11.60
CA ALA A 244 8.31 10.24 11.09
C ALA A 244 9.85 10.21 10.97
N GLY A 245 10.47 11.30 10.53
CA GLY A 245 11.92 11.48 10.48
C GLY A 245 12.57 11.32 11.85
N GLU A 246 12.04 11.99 12.87
CA GLU A 246 12.53 11.88 14.25
C GLU A 246 12.42 10.44 14.78
N LYS A 247 11.30 9.76 14.50
CA LYS A 247 11.12 8.35 14.89
C LYS A 247 12.10 7.42 14.19
N VAL A 248 12.40 7.65 12.91
CA VAL A 248 13.38 6.87 12.16
C VAL A 248 14.79 7.11 12.69
N GLU A 249 15.16 8.35 12.99
CA GLU A 249 16.46 8.69 13.58
C GLU A 249 16.63 8.05 14.97
N SER A 250 15.61 8.15 15.83
CA SER A 250 15.59 7.51 17.14
C SER A 250 15.70 5.98 17.04
N ASN A 251 14.97 5.37 16.09
CA ASN A 251 15.05 3.92 15.85
C ASN A 251 16.43 3.50 15.35
N LEU A 252 17.03 4.26 14.44
CA LEU A 252 18.39 4.04 13.94
C LEU A 252 19.42 4.17 15.08
N GLY A 253 19.24 5.14 15.98
CA GLY A 253 20.03 5.27 17.20
C GLY A 253 19.94 4.03 18.11
N MET A 254 18.73 3.51 18.33
CA MET A 254 18.53 2.28 19.12
C MET A 254 19.12 1.05 18.45
N LEU A 255 18.98 0.90 17.13
CA LEU A 255 19.54 -0.20 16.35
C LEU A 255 21.07 -0.20 16.36
N THR A 256 21.68 0.97 16.18
CA THR A 256 23.14 1.11 16.19
C THR A 256 23.72 0.82 17.58
N SER A 257 23.12 1.35 18.64
CA SER A 257 23.48 1.05 20.04
C SER A 257 23.35 -0.45 20.34
N THR A 258 22.24 -1.07 19.94
CA THR A 258 22.01 -2.51 20.14
C THR A 258 23.00 -3.34 19.33
N ARG A 259 23.33 -2.94 18.10
CA ARG A 259 24.33 -3.62 17.26
C ARG A 259 25.72 -3.56 17.88
N VAL A 260 26.12 -2.44 18.49
CA VAL A 260 27.39 -2.32 19.21
C VAL A 260 27.40 -3.25 20.42
N ARG A 261 26.34 -3.23 21.24
CA ARG A 261 26.21 -4.13 22.40
C ARG A 261 26.25 -5.60 21.99
N LEU A 262 25.53 -5.99 20.95
CA LEU A 262 25.54 -7.37 20.42
C LEU A 262 26.92 -7.76 19.89
N ARG A 263 27.66 -6.83 19.28
CA ARG A 263 29.05 -7.07 18.83
C ARG A 263 29.97 -7.30 20.03
N ASP A 264 29.84 -6.52 21.09
CA ASP A 264 30.64 -6.69 22.30
C ASP A 264 30.31 -8.01 23.02
N HIS A 265 29.03 -8.37 23.10
CA HIS A 265 28.61 -9.67 23.65
C HIS A 265 29.07 -10.85 22.77
N ARG A 266 29.09 -10.70 21.44
CA ARG A 266 29.59 -11.74 20.52
C ARG A 266 31.10 -11.93 20.63
N GLY A 267 31.87 -10.85 20.77
CA GLY A 267 33.31 -10.92 21.03
C GLY A 267 33.61 -11.61 22.37
N LYS A 268 32.83 -11.29 23.40
CA LYS A 268 32.99 -11.88 24.75
C LYS A 268 32.59 -13.36 24.80
N SER A 269 31.53 -13.75 24.08
CA SER A 269 31.11 -15.16 23.99
C SER A 269 32.03 -16.01 23.11
N GLY A 270 32.72 -15.43 22.13
CA GLY A 270 33.72 -16.15 21.32
C GLY A 270 35.01 -16.44 22.08
N SER A 271 35.35 -15.59 23.06
CA SER A 271 36.60 -15.71 23.83
C SER A 271 36.66 -16.98 24.69
N THR A 272 35.55 -17.38 25.32
CA THR A 272 35.50 -18.60 26.13
C THR A 272 35.65 -19.87 25.28
N THR A 273 35.01 -19.92 24.11
CA THR A 273 35.16 -21.04 23.16
C THR A 273 36.59 -21.11 22.61
N CYS A 274 37.22 -19.95 22.31
CA CYS A 274 38.61 -19.89 21.89
C CYS A 274 39.57 -20.44 22.95
N LEU A 275 39.36 -20.09 24.22
CA LEU A 275 40.17 -20.58 25.33
C LEU A 275 40.02 -22.11 25.49
N VAL A 276 38.79 -22.64 25.41
CA VAL A 276 38.54 -24.10 25.47
C VAL A 276 39.24 -24.82 24.30
N VAL A 277 39.14 -24.28 23.08
CA VAL A 277 39.83 -24.85 21.91
C VAL A 277 41.35 -24.82 22.11
N ALA A 278 41.91 -23.74 22.66
CA ALA A 278 43.34 -23.65 22.97
C ALA A 278 43.77 -24.70 24.01
N CYS A 279 42.98 -24.94 25.06
CA CYS A 279 43.26 -26.00 26.03
C CYS A 279 43.30 -27.39 25.37
N VAL A 280 42.35 -27.70 24.50
CA VAL A 280 42.32 -28.99 23.77
C VAL A 280 43.57 -29.15 22.89
N VAL A 281 43.97 -28.10 22.17
CA VAL A 281 45.19 -28.12 21.34
C VAL A 281 46.45 -28.38 22.18
N ILE A 282 46.58 -27.73 23.34
CA ILE A 282 47.73 -27.95 24.24
C ILE A 282 47.77 -29.40 24.72
N THR A 283 46.63 -29.99 25.09
CA THR A 283 46.59 -31.41 25.51
C THR A 283 47.00 -32.36 24.40
N LEU A 284 46.62 -32.09 23.14
CA LEU A 284 47.06 -32.87 21.98
C LEU A 284 48.57 -32.77 21.76
N ILE A 285 49.15 -31.58 21.90
CA ILE A 285 50.60 -31.39 21.76
C ILE A 285 51.36 -32.18 22.84
N LEU A 286 50.92 -32.09 24.10
CA LEU A 286 51.52 -32.85 25.20
C LEU A 286 51.41 -34.36 24.98
N PHE A 287 50.28 -34.83 24.48
CA PHE A 287 50.08 -36.24 24.13
C PHE A 287 51.05 -36.69 23.04
N ILE A 288 51.19 -35.92 21.95
CA ILE A 288 52.14 -36.22 20.87
C ILE A 288 53.58 -36.22 21.41
N MET A 289 53.95 -35.25 22.24
CA MET A 289 55.26 -35.21 22.88
C MET A 289 55.53 -36.44 23.75
N MET A 290 54.56 -36.87 24.56
CA MET A 290 54.71 -38.07 25.40
C MET A 290 54.89 -39.34 24.54
N VAL A 291 54.09 -39.50 23.49
CA VAL A 291 54.22 -40.62 22.55
C VAL A 291 55.57 -40.58 21.83
N ALA A 292 56.04 -39.40 21.43
CA ALA A 292 57.35 -39.21 20.81
C ALA A 292 58.48 -39.60 21.77
N LEU A 293 58.40 -39.20 23.03
CA LEU A 293 59.37 -39.57 24.06
C LEU A 293 59.42 -41.08 24.28
N ILE A 294 58.27 -41.76 24.44
CA ILE A 294 58.23 -43.22 24.56
C ILE A 294 58.87 -43.89 23.35
N ARG A 295 58.59 -43.38 22.15
CA ARG A 295 59.14 -43.94 20.91
C ARG A 295 60.65 -43.74 20.79
N ILE A 296 61.16 -42.60 21.26
CA ILE A 296 62.59 -42.29 21.26
C ILE A 296 63.31 -43.10 22.34
N THR A 297 62.77 -43.19 23.55
CA THR A 297 63.38 -43.94 24.66
C THR A 297 63.37 -45.45 24.46
N ARG A 298 62.40 -45.97 23.69
CA ARG A 298 62.34 -47.41 23.34
C ARG A 298 63.29 -47.78 22.17
N ARG A 299 63.85 -46.79 21.48
CA ARG A 299 64.80 -46.98 20.38
C ARG A 299 66.23 -46.95 20.91
#